data_AF-A0A7G7KKX2-F1
#
_entry.id   AF-A0A7G7KKX2-F1
#
_cell.length_a   1.000
_cell.length_b   1.000
_cell.length_c   1.000
_cell.angle_alpha   90.00
_cell.angle_beta   90.00
_cell.angle_gamma   90.00
#
_symmetry.space_group_name_H-M   'P 1'
#
loop_
_entity.id
_entity.type
_entity.pdbx_description
1 polymer ?
#
loop_
_entity_poly.entity_id
_entity_poly.type
_entity_poly.pdbx_seq_one_letter_code
_entity_poly.pdbx_strand_id
1 'polypeptide(L)'
;MPRYGISSPLPDPSEQLARLETWGQSMAPRLYREQALYLQILRDLLPPAVRASLATLLTADDGQRLAAIDVARRAEIQGRIDALVQRCCSLLTIEQLMDLSRQISREQVVRVQQAQKALLEDRPTDAVHPELSPTDSGPRATQSIQLSLDPPIQQPSLLQGLLPNGGQEDSEMDLAELEQADHEEIPTEQSLPEEDEIEDDDSLQSEWSGQGATSDLAMLRSLFVMAGQAMVAAESSGGSEQDSWPRSLPSTEAGSGLLPAMPRELVRWLDGLDRALLRRLRNLSHALNVELMRSGLASSLLPISLLDAALSGQVESLPAASNLLRLRVPLPEASVDQWVELSCLLLRPSELEFDHAELRRCRMRLRHRRRELLTMVQKQRHWQRRSTIRQVQEQWWPSPPSDPQTRA
;
A
#
# COMPACT_ATOMS: atom_id res chain seq x y z
N MET A 1 57.61 15.23 17.48
CA MET A 1 56.41 15.92 16.95
C MET A 1 55.42 14.87 16.47
N PRO A 2 54.53 14.31 17.32
CA PRO A 2 53.46 13.45 16.83
C PRO A 2 52.25 14.33 16.44
N ARG A 3 51.72 14.09 15.24
CA ARG A 3 50.51 14.72 14.72
C ARG A 3 49.32 14.16 15.51
N TYR A 4 48.64 15.02 16.27
CA TYR A 4 47.33 14.70 16.83
C TYR A 4 46.36 14.42 15.67
N GLY A 5 45.98 13.16 15.52
CA GLY A 5 44.80 12.81 14.74
C GLY A 5 43.59 13.42 15.44
N ILE A 6 42.99 14.41 14.81
CA ILE A 6 41.68 14.94 15.20
C ILE A 6 40.68 13.84 14.86
N SER A 7 40.50 12.88 15.78
CA SER A 7 39.34 12.01 15.76
C SER A 7 38.15 12.88 16.11
N SER A 8 37.45 13.37 15.10
CA SER A 8 36.11 13.93 15.30
C SER A 8 35.31 12.85 16.04
N PRO A 9 34.76 13.13 17.25
CA PRO A 9 33.98 12.13 17.96
C PRO A 9 32.84 11.67 17.04
N LEU A 10 32.66 10.35 16.95
CA LEU A 10 31.53 9.77 16.24
C LEU A 10 30.25 10.46 16.72
N PRO A 11 29.39 10.99 15.81
CA PRO A 11 28.21 11.73 16.22
C PRO A 11 27.31 10.87 17.10
N ASP A 12 26.91 11.39 18.25
CA ASP A 12 26.02 10.67 19.16
C ASP A 12 24.64 10.46 18.49
N PRO A 13 24.15 9.20 18.41
CA PRO A 13 22.93 8.89 17.68
C PRO A 13 21.70 9.53 18.31
N SER A 14 21.67 9.69 19.64
CA SER A 14 20.61 10.38 20.38
C SER A 14 20.53 11.86 20.02
N GLU A 15 21.68 12.55 19.93
CA GLU A 15 21.72 13.95 19.52
C GLU A 15 21.23 14.13 18.08
N GLN A 16 21.61 13.22 17.18
CA GLN A 16 21.17 13.29 15.78
C GLN A 16 19.66 13.08 15.65
N LEU A 17 19.06 12.20 16.48
CA LEU A 17 17.62 12.03 16.54
C LEU A 17 16.92 13.26 17.11
N ALA A 18 17.44 13.88 18.17
CA ALA A 18 16.89 15.12 18.74
C ALA A 18 16.94 16.30 17.73
N ARG A 19 18.00 16.37 16.91
CA ARG A 19 18.10 17.35 15.81
C ARG A 19 17.04 17.11 14.73
N LEU A 20 16.79 15.84 14.37
CA LEU A 20 15.73 15.49 13.42
C LEU A 20 14.34 15.81 13.96
N GLU A 21 14.11 15.61 15.26
CA GLU A 21 12.87 15.99 15.93
C GLU A 21 12.65 17.50 15.90
N THR A 22 13.68 18.29 16.26
CA THR A 22 13.63 19.75 16.21
C THR A 22 13.32 20.26 14.79
N TRP A 23 13.93 19.62 13.79
CA TRP A 23 13.63 19.94 12.39
C TRP A 23 12.18 19.61 12.03
N GLY A 24 11.69 18.44 12.43
CA GLY A 24 10.31 18.03 12.18
C GLY A 24 9.29 18.97 12.82
N GLN A 25 9.54 19.41 14.05
CA GLN A 25 8.74 20.45 14.73
C GLN A 25 8.71 21.77 13.93
N SER A 26 9.82 22.16 13.30
CA SER A 26 9.87 23.36 12.45
C SER A 26 9.14 23.20 11.11
N MET A 27 9.08 21.98 10.58
CA MET A 27 8.48 21.67 9.29
C MET A 27 6.97 21.45 9.38
N ALA A 28 6.50 20.87 10.49
CA ALA A 28 5.10 20.52 10.69
C ALA A 28 4.11 21.69 10.42
N PRO A 29 4.32 22.93 10.91
CA PRO A 29 3.42 24.05 10.62
C PRO A 29 3.37 24.41 9.13
N ARG A 30 4.47 24.24 8.39
CA ARG A 30 4.54 24.53 6.96
C ARG A 30 3.74 23.52 6.16
N LEU A 31 3.88 22.23 6.50
CA LEU A 31 3.09 21.14 5.90
C LEU A 31 1.60 21.34 6.15
N TYR A 32 1.23 21.66 7.39
CA TYR A 32 -0.15 21.94 7.74
C TYR A 32 -0.72 23.10 6.92
N ARG A 33 0.01 24.21 6.81
CA ARG A 33 -0.43 25.37 6.03
C ARG A 33 -0.59 25.04 4.54
N GLU A 34 0.35 24.31 3.95
CA GLU A 34 0.27 23.91 2.53
C GLU A 34 -0.90 22.96 2.28
N GLN A 35 -1.14 22.01 3.18
CA GLN A 35 -2.27 21.11 3.10
C GLN A 35 -3.61 21.84 3.28
N ALA A 36 -3.69 22.77 4.24
CA ALA A 36 -4.90 23.56 4.49
C ALA A 36 -5.26 24.40 3.27
N LEU A 37 -4.24 25.00 2.64
CA LEU A 37 -4.41 25.77 1.41
C LEU A 37 -4.88 24.87 0.26
N TYR A 38 -4.28 23.69 0.07
CA TYR A 38 -4.75 22.73 -0.94
C TYR A 38 -6.23 22.37 -0.74
N LEU A 39 -6.63 22.05 0.50
CA LEU A 39 -8.03 21.74 0.82
C LEU A 39 -8.97 22.93 0.67
N GLN A 40 -8.51 24.15 0.93
CA GLN A 40 -9.29 25.36 0.69
C GLN A 40 -9.58 25.52 -0.80
N ILE A 41 -8.54 25.50 -1.64
CA ILE A 41 -8.70 25.61 -3.10
C ILE A 41 -9.59 24.46 -3.63
N LEU A 42 -9.39 23.24 -3.13
CA LEU A 42 -10.21 22.10 -3.54
C LEU A 42 -11.70 22.32 -3.20
N ARG A 43 -12.02 22.85 -2.02
CA ARG A 43 -13.41 23.15 -1.63
C ARG A 43 -14.07 24.20 -2.51
N ASP A 44 -13.30 25.20 -2.94
CA ASP A 44 -13.80 26.28 -3.80
C ASP A 44 -14.03 25.77 -5.24
N LEU A 45 -13.18 24.85 -5.72
CA LEU A 45 -13.23 24.31 -7.08
C LEU A 45 -14.14 23.07 -7.23
N LEU A 46 -14.44 22.35 -6.15
CA LEU A 46 -15.23 21.13 -6.22
C LEU A 46 -16.66 21.35 -6.75
N PRO A 47 -17.43 22.36 -6.30
CA PRO A 47 -18.77 22.61 -6.86
C PRO A 47 -18.79 22.88 -8.37
N PRO A 48 -17.98 23.79 -8.94
CA PRO A 48 -17.98 24.00 -10.39
C PRO A 48 -17.45 22.79 -11.16
N ALA A 49 -16.46 22.05 -10.62
CA ALA A 49 -15.95 20.84 -11.27
C ALA A 49 -17.03 19.74 -11.36
N VAL A 50 -17.76 19.49 -10.26
CA VAL A 50 -18.88 18.52 -10.25
C VAL A 50 -19.96 18.91 -11.26
N ARG A 51 -20.30 20.20 -11.34
CA ARG A 51 -21.29 20.69 -12.33
C ARG A 51 -20.80 20.50 -13.77
N ALA A 52 -19.52 20.74 -14.04
CA ALA A 52 -18.93 20.54 -15.36
C ALA A 52 -18.96 19.05 -15.76
N SER A 53 -18.52 18.15 -14.87
CA SER A 53 -18.56 16.69 -15.13
C SER A 53 -19.98 16.15 -15.26
N LEU A 54 -20.94 16.69 -14.49
CA LEU A 54 -22.36 16.37 -14.67
C LEU A 54 -22.89 16.82 -16.02
N ALA A 55 -22.54 18.03 -16.44
CA ALA A 55 -22.95 18.54 -17.74
C ALA A 55 -22.39 17.65 -18.86
N THR A 56 -21.11 17.29 -18.83
CA THR A 56 -20.50 16.41 -19.82
C THR A 56 -21.16 15.03 -19.83
N LEU A 57 -21.37 14.41 -18.66
CA LEU A 57 -22.06 13.12 -18.54
C LEU A 57 -23.46 13.14 -19.15
N LEU A 58 -24.27 14.14 -18.80
CA LEU A 58 -25.67 14.25 -19.25
C LEU A 58 -25.79 14.59 -20.74
N THR A 59 -24.83 15.36 -21.29
CA THR A 59 -24.80 15.68 -22.72
C THR A 59 -24.28 14.53 -23.57
N ALA A 60 -23.37 13.69 -23.04
CA ALA A 60 -22.73 12.62 -23.80
C ALA A 60 -23.59 11.36 -23.92
N ASP A 61 -24.28 10.95 -22.85
CA ASP A 61 -24.96 9.65 -22.82
C ASP A 61 -26.49 9.75 -23.04
N ASP A 62 -27.18 10.82 -22.59
CA ASP A 62 -28.66 10.80 -22.52
C ASP A 62 -29.34 12.21 -22.51
N GLY A 63 -29.05 13.06 -23.50
CA GLY A 63 -29.70 14.38 -23.61
C GLY A 63 -31.25 14.33 -23.66
N GLN A 64 -31.81 13.23 -24.17
CA GLN A 64 -33.26 13.00 -24.24
C GLN A 64 -33.89 12.73 -22.87
N ARG A 65 -33.20 12.01 -21.96
CA ARG A 65 -33.70 11.75 -20.60
C ARG A 65 -33.75 13.04 -19.81
N LEU A 66 -32.74 13.88 -19.95
CA LEU A 66 -32.74 15.21 -19.35
C LEU A 66 -33.91 16.04 -19.88
N ALA A 67 -34.14 16.05 -21.21
CA ALA A 67 -35.23 16.77 -21.85
C ALA A 67 -36.62 16.34 -21.34
N ALA A 68 -36.81 15.06 -21.01
CA ALA A 68 -38.07 14.51 -20.51
C ALA A 68 -38.43 14.94 -19.08
N ILE A 69 -37.45 15.38 -18.27
CA ILE A 69 -37.69 15.83 -16.90
C ILE A 69 -38.17 17.28 -16.89
N ASP A 70 -39.21 17.57 -16.10
CA ASP A 70 -39.75 18.92 -15.92
C ASP A 70 -38.73 19.88 -15.26
N VAL A 71 -38.82 21.17 -15.57
CA VAL A 71 -37.90 22.22 -15.10
C VAL A 71 -37.87 22.30 -13.57
N ALA A 72 -39.03 22.19 -12.90
CA ALA A 72 -39.09 22.21 -11.44
C ALA A 72 -38.36 21.01 -10.83
N ARG A 73 -38.51 19.82 -11.43
CA ARG A 73 -37.83 18.61 -10.98
C ARG A 73 -36.33 18.66 -11.22
N ARG A 74 -35.88 19.25 -12.33
CA ARG A 74 -34.44 19.49 -12.58
C ARG A 74 -33.83 20.38 -11.51
N ALA A 75 -34.51 21.46 -11.14
CA ALA A 75 -34.05 22.36 -10.08
C ALA A 75 -33.94 21.64 -8.72
N GLU A 76 -34.91 20.76 -8.40
CA GLU A 76 -34.87 19.95 -7.18
C GLU A 76 -33.66 18.99 -7.16
N ILE A 77 -33.40 18.30 -8.27
CA ILE A 77 -32.25 17.38 -8.40
C ILE A 77 -30.94 18.15 -8.25
N GLN A 78 -30.81 19.29 -8.92
CA GLN A 78 -29.65 20.17 -8.79
C GLN A 78 -29.45 20.63 -7.34
N GLY A 79 -30.52 21.02 -6.64
CA GLY A 79 -30.45 21.39 -5.23
C GLY A 79 -29.96 20.26 -4.32
N ARG A 80 -30.38 19.00 -4.57
CA ARG A 80 -29.92 17.83 -3.83
C ARG A 80 -28.43 17.54 -4.09
N ILE A 81 -28.01 17.64 -5.34
CA ILE A 81 -26.60 17.49 -5.75
C ILE A 81 -25.74 18.55 -5.08
N ASP A 82 -26.14 19.82 -5.16
CA ASP A 82 -25.44 20.93 -4.52
C ASP A 82 -25.36 20.71 -3.00
N ALA A 83 -26.43 20.23 -2.35
CA ALA A 83 -26.41 19.90 -0.93
C ALA A 83 -25.45 18.73 -0.59
N LEU A 84 -25.32 17.73 -1.46
CA LEU A 84 -24.33 16.66 -1.29
C LEU A 84 -22.89 17.19 -1.38
N VAL A 85 -22.62 18.02 -2.38
CA VAL A 85 -21.30 18.62 -2.58
C VAL A 85 -20.96 19.54 -1.42
N GLN A 86 -21.88 20.40 -0.98
CA GLN A 86 -21.67 21.30 0.17
C GLN A 86 -21.39 20.54 1.47
N ARG A 87 -22.14 19.46 1.74
CA ARG A 87 -21.85 18.58 2.87
C ARG A 87 -20.45 17.98 2.77
N CYS A 88 -20.04 17.52 1.59
CA CYS A 88 -18.67 17.03 1.39
C CYS A 88 -17.63 18.14 1.64
N CYS A 89 -17.80 19.33 1.07
CA CYS A 89 -16.89 20.47 1.28
C CYS A 89 -16.71 20.83 2.75
N SER A 90 -17.77 20.76 3.57
CA SER A 90 -17.68 21.00 5.02
C SER A 90 -16.78 19.99 5.75
N LEU A 91 -16.63 18.78 5.21
CA LEU A 91 -15.81 17.69 5.75
C LEU A 91 -14.40 17.65 5.16
N LEU A 92 -14.08 18.50 4.18
CA LEU A 92 -12.74 18.63 3.59
C LEU A 92 -11.88 19.60 4.40
N THR A 93 -11.77 19.35 5.70
CA THR A 93 -10.85 20.06 6.60
C THR A 93 -9.80 19.10 7.13
N ILE A 94 -8.65 19.62 7.58
CA ILE A 94 -7.56 18.77 8.06
C ILE A 94 -8.03 17.89 9.22
N GLU A 95 -8.72 18.46 10.21
CA GLU A 95 -9.20 17.73 11.38
C GLU A 95 -10.17 16.59 11.00
N GLN A 96 -11.15 16.89 10.14
CA GLN A 96 -12.14 15.89 9.71
C GLN A 96 -11.53 14.77 8.84
N LEU A 97 -10.51 15.10 8.05
CA LEU A 97 -9.76 14.10 7.30
C LEU A 97 -8.84 13.28 8.21
N MET A 98 -8.27 13.89 9.26
CA MET A 98 -7.48 13.18 10.26
C MET A 98 -8.32 12.19 11.07
N ASP A 99 -9.52 12.58 11.48
CA ASP A 99 -10.44 11.66 12.16
C ASP A 99 -10.84 10.50 11.25
N LEU A 100 -11.15 10.78 9.98
CA LEU A 100 -11.41 9.73 9.00
C LEU A 100 -10.18 8.85 8.76
N SER A 101 -8.97 9.42 8.73
CA SER A 101 -7.74 8.67 8.56
C SER A 101 -7.54 7.66 9.68
N ARG A 102 -7.75 8.08 10.94
CA ARG A 102 -7.70 7.19 12.11
C ARG A 102 -8.75 6.09 12.01
N GLN A 103 -9.95 6.40 11.54
CA GLN A 103 -10.99 5.41 11.30
C GLN A 103 -10.56 4.39 10.24
N ILE A 104 -10.04 4.85 9.09
CA ILE A 104 -9.55 3.97 8.02
C ILE A 104 -8.44 3.06 8.55
N SER A 105 -7.49 3.57 9.34
CA SER A 105 -6.44 2.75 9.93
C SER A 105 -6.99 1.69 10.89
N ARG A 106 -7.99 2.01 11.71
CA ARG A 106 -8.65 1.04 12.60
C ARG A 106 -9.37 -0.04 11.79
N GLU A 107 -10.10 0.34 10.75
CA GLU A 107 -10.76 -0.60 9.84
C GLU A 107 -9.76 -1.54 9.17
N GLN A 108 -8.61 -1.02 8.71
CA GLN A 108 -7.54 -1.83 8.12
C GLN A 108 -6.99 -2.85 9.12
N VAL A 109 -6.70 -2.43 10.36
CA VAL A 109 -6.21 -3.34 11.40
C VAL A 109 -7.23 -4.45 11.70
N VAL A 110 -8.52 -4.10 11.80
CA VAL A 110 -9.59 -5.09 12.02
C VAL A 110 -9.69 -6.05 10.83
N ARG A 111 -9.67 -5.55 9.58
CA ARG A 111 -9.71 -6.38 8.37
C ARG A 111 -8.54 -7.35 8.29
N VAL A 112 -7.32 -6.89 8.60
CA VAL A 112 -6.13 -7.75 8.62
C VAL A 112 -6.27 -8.84 9.69
N GLN A 113 -6.76 -8.49 10.88
CA GLN A 113 -6.98 -9.48 11.94
C GLN A 113 -8.07 -10.50 11.58
N GLN A 114 -9.15 -10.06 10.93
CA GLN A 114 -10.22 -10.93 10.45
C GLN A 114 -9.71 -11.86 9.35
N ALA A 115 -8.93 -11.36 8.40
CA ALA A 115 -8.29 -12.17 7.36
C ALA A 115 -7.33 -13.21 7.97
N GLN A 116 -6.51 -12.82 8.95
CA GLN A 116 -5.63 -13.75 9.67
C GLN A 116 -6.42 -14.85 10.40
N LYS A 117 -7.55 -14.50 11.03
CA LYS A 117 -8.42 -15.49 11.69
C LYS A 117 -9.07 -16.44 10.69
N ALA A 118 -9.61 -15.92 9.59
CA ALA A 118 -10.19 -16.74 8.54
C ALA A 118 -9.16 -17.74 7.98
N LEU A 119 -7.92 -17.33 7.75
CA LEU A 119 -6.85 -18.24 7.30
C LEU A 119 -6.50 -19.34 8.31
N LEU A 120 -6.64 -19.07 9.61
CA LEU A 120 -6.43 -20.07 10.65
C LEU A 120 -7.62 -21.05 10.78
N GLU A 121 -8.84 -20.56 10.53
CA GLU A 121 -10.08 -21.35 10.56
C GLU A 121 -10.25 -22.21 9.29
N ASP A 122 -9.82 -21.72 8.13
CA ASP A 122 -9.88 -22.43 6.84
C ASP A 122 -8.73 -23.45 6.66
N ARG A 123 -7.91 -23.66 7.70
CA ARG A 123 -6.93 -24.75 7.70
C ARG A 123 -7.70 -26.07 7.86
N PRO A 124 -7.74 -26.95 6.84
CA PRO A 124 -8.58 -28.13 6.86
C PRO A 124 -8.21 -28.99 8.07
N THR A 125 -9.14 -29.12 9.02
CA THR A 125 -9.09 -30.15 10.07
C THR A 125 -9.39 -31.54 9.53
N ASP A 126 -9.78 -31.65 8.26
CA ASP A 126 -10.02 -32.91 7.56
C ASP A 126 -8.72 -33.50 7.01
N ALA A 127 -7.81 -33.85 7.92
CA ALA A 127 -7.04 -35.07 7.71
C ALA A 127 -8.01 -36.24 7.95
N VAL A 128 -8.82 -36.54 6.94
CA VAL A 128 -9.51 -37.84 6.84
C VAL A 128 -8.41 -38.88 6.84
N HIS A 129 -8.16 -39.49 7.98
CA HIS A 129 -7.34 -40.69 8.09
C HIS A 129 -8.00 -41.76 7.21
N PRO A 130 -7.35 -42.27 6.14
CA PRO A 130 -7.82 -43.50 5.53
C PRO A 130 -7.68 -44.60 6.57
N GLU A 131 -8.80 -45.23 6.92
CA GLU A 131 -8.86 -46.42 7.77
C GLU A 131 -7.98 -47.51 7.15
N LEU A 132 -6.82 -47.75 7.76
CA LEU A 132 -6.04 -48.97 7.56
C LEU A 132 -6.09 -49.76 8.85
N SER A 133 -6.77 -50.90 8.79
CA SER A 133 -6.80 -51.94 9.81
C SER A 133 -5.40 -52.50 10.11
N PRO A 134 -5.22 -53.18 11.26
CA PRO A 134 -4.06 -53.01 12.12
C PRO A 134 -3.01 -54.11 11.93
N THR A 135 -1.75 -53.74 11.80
CA THR A 135 -0.64 -54.56 12.30
C THR A 135 0.57 -53.70 12.67
N ASP A 136 1.04 -53.99 13.86
CA ASP A 136 2.32 -53.65 14.49
C ASP A 136 2.56 -52.25 15.07
N SER A 137 3.00 -52.35 16.33
CA SER A 137 3.22 -51.34 17.35
C SER A 137 4.50 -50.53 17.16
N GLY A 138 4.38 -49.20 17.19
CA GLY A 138 5.45 -48.22 17.33
C GLY A 138 4.84 -46.83 17.60
N PRO A 139 5.47 -45.93 18.40
CA PRO A 139 4.74 -44.85 19.05
C PRO A 139 4.18 -43.86 18.03
N ARG A 140 2.87 -43.70 18.16
CA ARG A 140 1.95 -42.83 17.42
C ARG A 140 2.54 -41.43 17.27
N ALA A 141 3.05 -41.11 16.09
CA ALA A 141 3.43 -39.75 15.70
C ALA A 141 2.15 -38.91 15.64
N THR A 142 1.83 -38.28 16.77
CA THR A 142 0.92 -37.14 16.82
C THR A 142 1.48 -36.07 15.90
N GLN A 143 0.72 -35.67 14.87
CA GLN A 143 1.03 -34.52 14.01
C GLN A 143 0.88 -33.17 14.75
N SER A 144 1.31 -33.12 16.00
CA SER A 144 1.58 -31.89 16.74
C SER A 144 3.06 -31.55 16.50
N ILE A 145 3.33 -30.39 15.91
CA ILE A 145 4.67 -29.82 15.91
C ILE A 145 5.01 -29.53 17.38
N GLN A 146 5.78 -30.41 18.01
CA GLN A 146 6.37 -30.14 19.31
C GLN A 146 7.52 -29.16 19.08
N LEU A 147 7.25 -27.87 19.27
CA LEU A 147 8.30 -26.88 19.42
C LEU A 147 8.97 -27.13 20.78
N SER A 148 9.92 -28.06 20.81
CA SER A 148 10.80 -28.24 21.96
C SER A 148 11.60 -26.96 22.18
N LEU A 149 11.75 -26.55 23.44
CA LEU A 149 12.55 -25.39 23.84
C LEU A 149 14.07 -25.65 23.76
N ASP A 150 14.49 -26.79 23.22
CA ASP A 150 15.88 -27.16 23.08
C ASP A 150 16.54 -26.37 21.93
N PRO A 151 17.79 -25.92 22.10
CA PRO A 151 18.46 -25.12 21.09
C PRO A 151 18.63 -25.93 19.78
N PRO A 152 18.44 -25.29 18.60
CA PRO A 152 18.33 -25.96 17.30
C PRO A 152 19.56 -26.77 16.86
N ILE A 153 20.69 -26.60 17.54
CA ILE A 153 21.92 -27.38 17.34
C ILE A 153 21.70 -28.86 17.74
N GLN A 154 20.76 -29.14 18.64
CA GLN A 154 20.47 -30.50 19.11
C GLN A 154 19.46 -31.25 18.22
N GLN A 155 18.93 -30.61 17.18
CA GLN A 155 17.99 -31.20 16.21
C GLN A 155 18.57 -31.14 14.79
N PRO A 156 19.47 -32.07 14.43
CA PRO A 156 20.18 -32.03 13.15
C PRO A 156 19.27 -32.17 11.92
N SER A 157 18.06 -32.71 12.09
CA SER A 157 17.04 -32.78 11.05
C SER A 157 16.50 -31.42 10.59
N LEU A 158 16.54 -30.39 11.45
CA LEU A 158 16.16 -29.02 11.07
C LEU A 158 17.25 -28.26 10.32
N LEU A 159 18.50 -28.73 10.43
CA LEU A 159 19.67 -28.13 9.78
C LEU A 159 19.95 -28.73 8.39
N GLN A 160 19.29 -29.83 8.05
CA GLN A 160 19.50 -30.53 6.78
C GLN A 160 18.85 -29.73 5.63
N GLY A 161 19.70 -29.14 4.79
CA GLY A 161 19.31 -28.27 3.67
C GLY A 161 19.68 -26.79 3.83
N LEU A 162 20.12 -26.37 5.02
CA LEU A 162 20.62 -25.00 5.26
C LEU A 162 22.13 -24.84 4.99
N LEU A 163 22.87 -25.95 5.00
CA LEU A 163 24.28 -25.98 4.63
C LEU A 163 24.41 -26.54 3.21
N PRO A 164 25.21 -25.92 2.33
CA PRO A 164 25.45 -26.45 1.00
C PRO A 164 26.13 -27.82 1.13
N ASN A 165 25.56 -28.83 0.46
CA ASN A 165 26.16 -30.17 0.41
C ASN A 165 27.57 -30.07 -0.20
N GLY A 166 28.59 -30.23 0.64
CA GLY A 166 29.95 -30.53 0.19
C GLY A 166 30.00 -31.97 -0.30
N GLY A 167 29.75 -32.18 -1.59
CA GLY A 167 30.14 -33.41 -2.28
C GLY A 167 31.52 -33.21 -2.89
N GLN A 168 32.53 -33.94 -2.40
CA GLN A 168 33.77 -34.24 -3.13
C GLN A 168 33.38 -35.00 -4.42
N GLU A 169 33.96 -34.67 -5.58
CA GLU A 169 35.18 -35.32 -6.10
C GLU A 169 36.01 -34.35 -6.98
N ASP A 170 37.28 -34.21 -6.61
CA ASP A 170 38.51 -34.06 -7.40
C ASP A 170 38.50 -33.29 -8.74
N SER A 171 39.07 -32.08 -8.70
CA SER A 171 40.02 -31.62 -9.72
C SER A 171 41.03 -30.68 -9.07
N GLU A 172 42.28 -31.15 -8.98
CA GLU A 172 43.45 -30.36 -8.65
C GLU A 172 43.61 -29.19 -9.64
N MET A 173 43.62 -27.94 -9.18
CA MET A 173 44.52 -26.91 -9.71
C MET A 173 44.63 -25.71 -8.77
N ASP A 174 45.78 -25.05 -8.86
CA ASP A 174 46.46 -24.30 -7.80
C ASP A 174 45.79 -23.02 -7.29
N LEU A 175 45.90 -22.82 -5.97
CA LEU A 175 45.67 -21.57 -5.27
C LEU A 175 46.94 -20.70 -5.28
N ALA A 176 47.28 -20.15 -6.44
CA ALA A 176 48.34 -19.14 -6.54
C ALA A 176 48.07 -18.19 -7.72
N GLU A 177 47.09 -17.30 -7.60
CA GLU A 177 47.02 -15.99 -8.30
C GLU A 177 45.67 -15.32 -8.03
N LEU A 178 45.53 -14.65 -6.88
CA LEU A 178 44.57 -13.56 -6.71
C LEU A 178 45.23 -12.42 -5.94
N GLU A 179 46.38 -11.98 -6.47
CA GLU A 179 46.87 -10.63 -6.26
C GLU A 179 46.79 -9.89 -7.60
N GLN A 180 46.22 -8.68 -7.56
CA GLN A 180 46.32 -7.61 -8.55
C GLN A 180 45.37 -7.69 -9.78
N ALA A 181 44.34 -6.85 -9.80
CA ALA A 181 44.34 -5.66 -10.65
C ALA A 181 43.06 -4.83 -10.46
N ASP A 182 43.27 -3.55 -10.15
CA ASP A 182 42.30 -2.46 -10.11
C ASP A 182 41.90 -1.94 -11.50
N HIS A 183 40.83 -1.13 -11.50
CA HIS A 183 40.45 -0.05 -12.45
C HIS A 183 39.95 -0.49 -13.85
N GLU A 184 39.03 0.18 -14.56
CA GLU A 184 38.08 1.29 -14.39
C GLU A 184 37.23 1.30 -15.68
N GLU A 185 36.21 2.17 -15.74
CA GLU A 185 35.55 2.72 -16.94
C GLU A 185 34.23 2.08 -17.46
N ILE A 186 33.17 2.89 -17.31
CA ILE A 186 31.94 2.99 -18.12
C ILE A 186 32.25 4.14 -19.11
N PRO A 187 31.87 4.17 -20.43
CA PRO A 187 30.46 4.40 -20.79
C PRO A 187 29.93 4.07 -22.22
N THR A 188 28.59 3.95 -22.25
CA THR A 188 27.60 4.41 -23.27
C THR A 188 27.40 3.74 -24.65
N GLU A 189 26.10 3.49 -24.88
CA GLU A 189 25.27 3.76 -26.08
C GLU A 189 25.18 2.79 -27.28
N GLN A 190 23.91 2.40 -27.52
CA GLN A 190 23.18 2.28 -28.80
C GLN A 190 23.56 1.16 -29.79
N SER A 191 22.59 0.24 -30.01
CA SER A 191 21.92 0.07 -31.32
C SER A 191 20.95 -1.13 -31.33
N LEU A 192 19.68 -0.88 -31.66
CA LEU A 192 18.73 -1.86 -32.23
C LEU A 192 19.13 -2.21 -33.67
N PRO A 193 18.75 -3.39 -34.20
CA PRO A 193 17.61 -3.50 -35.14
C PRO A 193 16.66 -4.69 -34.80
N GLU A 194 15.35 -4.54 -34.86
CA GLU A 194 14.40 -4.77 -36.00
C GLU A 194 14.06 -6.26 -36.29
N GLU A 195 12.81 -6.59 -35.94
CA GLU A 195 11.76 -7.39 -36.60
C GLU A 195 12.13 -8.55 -37.56
N ASP A 196 11.51 -9.73 -37.32
CA ASP A 196 10.84 -10.50 -38.38
C ASP A 196 9.87 -11.56 -37.80
N GLU A 197 8.96 -11.98 -38.67
CA GLU A 197 7.58 -12.42 -38.43
C GLU A 197 7.35 -13.91 -38.05
N ILE A 198 6.13 -14.09 -37.53
CA ILE A 198 5.26 -15.24 -37.22
C ILE A 198 5.41 -16.50 -38.12
N GLU A 199 5.27 -17.69 -37.51
CA GLU A 199 4.54 -18.82 -38.11
C GLU A 199 3.94 -19.74 -37.01
N ASP A 200 2.61 -19.96 -37.11
CA ASP A 200 1.80 -20.88 -36.32
C ASP A 200 2.01 -22.34 -36.76
N ASP A 201 2.01 -23.31 -35.82
CA ASP A 201 1.43 -24.63 -36.08
C ASP A 201 0.92 -25.30 -34.79
N ASP A 202 -0.20 -25.97 -34.96
CA ASP A 202 -1.19 -26.45 -34.01
C ASP A 202 -0.91 -27.91 -33.59
N SER A 203 -1.66 -28.36 -32.58
CA SER A 203 -1.95 -29.76 -32.22
C SER A 203 -0.94 -30.51 -31.34
N LEU A 204 -1.26 -30.61 -30.04
CA LEU A 204 -1.46 -31.91 -29.38
C LEU A 204 -2.47 -31.79 -28.23
N GLN A 205 -3.70 -32.23 -28.51
CA GLN A 205 -4.67 -32.67 -27.50
C GLN A 205 -4.07 -33.82 -26.71
N SER A 206 -4.03 -33.70 -25.38
CA SER A 206 -3.90 -34.85 -24.49
C SER A 206 -4.99 -34.77 -23.42
N GLU A 207 -5.80 -35.83 -23.42
CA GLU A 207 -6.95 -36.05 -22.56
C GLU A 207 -6.53 -36.09 -21.09
N TRP A 208 -6.91 -35.08 -20.30
CA TRP A 208 -6.77 -35.15 -18.85
C TRP A 208 -8.09 -35.66 -18.25
N SER A 209 -8.08 -36.94 -17.88
CA SER A 209 -9.14 -37.57 -17.11
C SER A 209 -9.35 -36.84 -15.79
N GLY A 210 -10.60 -36.43 -15.55
CA GLY A 210 -11.01 -35.68 -14.38
C GLY A 210 -10.97 -36.52 -13.12
N GLN A 211 -10.12 -36.12 -12.16
CA GLN A 211 -10.40 -36.24 -10.73
C GLN A 211 -9.46 -35.34 -9.86
N GLY A 212 -8.34 -34.85 -10.40
CA GLY A 212 -7.42 -33.90 -9.72
C GLY A 212 -7.53 -32.43 -10.19
N ALA A 213 -8.22 -32.16 -11.30
CA ALA A 213 -8.30 -30.82 -11.86
C ALA A 213 -9.01 -29.81 -10.95
N THR A 214 -9.90 -30.26 -10.05
CA THR A 214 -10.62 -29.39 -9.10
C THR A 214 -9.75 -29.02 -7.89
N SER A 215 -8.92 -29.94 -7.40
CA SER A 215 -7.95 -29.64 -6.34
C SER A 215 -6.82 -28.77 -6.87
N ASP A 216 -6.39 -28.98 -8.10
CA ASP A 216 -5.35 -28.17 -8.74
C ASP A 216 -5.89 -26.78 -9.09
N LEU A 217 -7.15 -26.66 -9.55
CA LEU A 217 -7.83 -25.37 -9.66
C LEU A 217 -8.04 -24.69 -8.30
N ALA A 218 -8.31 -25.44 -7.23
CA ALA A 218 -8.44 -24.89 -5.89
C ALA A 218 -7.08 -24.43 -5.34
N MET A 219 -6.00 -25.17 -5.62
CA MET A 219 -4.64 -24.80 -5.29
C MET A 219 -4.19 -23.58 -6.08
N LEU A 220 -4.50 -23.52 -7.38
CA LEU A 220 -4.25 -22.37 -8.24
C LEU A 220 -5.10 -21.17 -7.86
N ARG A 221 -6.35 -21.36 -7.42
CA ARG A 221 -7.17 -20.29 -6.83
C ARG A 221 -6.61 -19.83 -5.49
N SER A 222 -6.12 -20.74 -4.64
CA SER A 222 -5.45 -20.39 -3.39
C SER A 222 -4.14 -19.65 -3.65
N LEU A 223 -3.39 -20.02 -4.69
CA LEU A 223 -2.17 -19.34 -5.14
C LEU A 223 -2.47 -18.00 -5.78
N PHE A 224 -3.55 -17.84 -6.56
CA PHE A 224 -3.99 -16.55 -7.10
C PHE A 224 -4.52 -15.62 -6.01
N VAL A 225 -5.22 -16.17 -5.01
CA VAL A 225 -5.66 -15.44 -3.82
C VAL A 225 -4.44 -15.05 -2.98
N MET A 226 -3.47 -15.93 -2.80
CA MET A 226 -2.20 -15.62 -2.11
C MET A 226 -1.36 -14.60 -2.89
N ALA A 227 -1.27 -14.69 -4.21
CA ALA A 227 -0.54 -13.75 -5.06
C ALA A 227 -1.24 -12.38 -5.13
N GLY A 228 -2.57 -12.35 -5.25
CA GLY A 228 -3.36 -11.11 -5.18
C GLY A 228 -3.26 -10.44 -3.81
N GLN A 229 -3.22 -11.23 -2.72
CA GLN A 229 -3.04 -10.71 -1.36
C GLN A 229 -1.59 -10.32 -1.06
N ALA A 230 -0.59 -10.99 -1.64
CA ALA A 230 0.81 -10.59 -1.58
C ALA A 230 1.05 -9.29 -2.34
N MET A 231 0.31 -9.02 -3.42
CA MET A 231 0.35 -7.75 -4.14
C MET A 231 -0.35 -6.62 -3.36
N VAL A 232 -1.48 -6.88 -2.67
CA VAL A 232 -2.10 -5.91 -1.74
C VAL A 232 -1.21 -5.67 -0.51
N ALA A 233 -0.51 -6.70 -0.04
CA ALA A 233 0.51 -6.58 0.98
C ALA A 233 1.76 -5.85 0.44
N ALA A 234 2.14 -6.02 -0.83
CA ALA A 234 3.26 -5.34 -1.49
C ALA A 234 2.96 -3.87 -1.82
N GLU A 235 1.72 -3.52 -2.17
CA GLU A 235 1.24 -2.14 -2.25
C GLU A 235 1.23 -1.48 -0.87
N SER A 236 1.02 -2.25 0.20
CA SER A 236 1.26 -1.82 1.59
C SER A 236 2.75 -1.89 2.01
N SER A 237 3.59 -2.57 1.23
CA SER A 237 5.03 -2.80 1.45
C SER A 237 5.91 -2.12 0.41
N GLY A 238 5.42 -1.05 -0.22
CA GLY A 238 6.25 0.03 -0.76
C GLY A 238 6.96 0.74 0.39
N GLY A 239 7.86 0.02 1.06
CA GLY A 239 8.69 0.48 2.16
C GLY A 239 8.37 -0.13 3.53
N SER A 240 8.32 -1.46 3.69
CA SER A 240 8.51 -2.04 5.02
C SER A 240 9.15 -3.43 4.98
N GLU A 241 10.47 -3.47 5.10
CA GLU A 241 11.15 -4.60 5.73
C GLU A 241 10.60 -4.74 7.16
N GLN A 242 10.48 -6.00 7.59
CA GLN A 242 10.10 -6.44 8.93
C GLN A 242 10.76 -5.59 10.03
N ASP A 243 9.95 -5.02 10.91
CA ASP A 243 10.36 -4.65 12.25
C ASP A 243 9.16 -4.96 13.15
N SER A 244 9.27 -6.08 13.85
CA SER A 244 8.34 -6.51 14.89
C SER A 244 8.37 -5.49 16.03
N TRP A 245 7.29 -4.71 16.18
CA TRP A 245 7.07 -3.85 17.34
C TRP A 245 5.74 -4.23 18.01
N PRO A 246 5.61 -4.10 19.34
CA PRO A 246 4.42 -4.51 20.06
C PRO A 246 3.21 -3.67 19.64
N ARG A 247 2.06 -4.34 19.66
CA ARG A 247 0.74 -3.93 19.15
C ARG A 247 0.05 -2.84 20.00
N SER A 248 0.80 -1.81 20.36
CA SER A 248 0.31 -0.65 21.08
C SER A 248 0.82 0.58 20.33
N LEU A 249 -0.06 1.24 19.57
CA LEU A 249 0.12 2.68 19.39
C LEU A 249 0.16 3.24 20.81
N PRO A 250 1.25 3.87 21.29
CA PRO A 250 1.10 4.73 22.43
C PRO A 250 0.02 5.74 22.02
N SER A 251 -1.09 5.74 22.74
CA SER A 251 -1.88 6.94 22.87
C SER A 251 -0.85 8.03 23.12
N THR A 252 -0.68 8.95 22.16
CA THR A 252 0.20 10.09 22.33
C THR A 252 -0.29 10.80 23.58
N GLU A 253 0.42 10.59 24.68
CA GLU A 253 0.40 11.54 25.77
C GLU A 253 0.70 12.89 25.14
N ALA A 254 -0.13 13.86 25.50
CA ALA A 254 -0.18 15.19 24.94
C ALA A 254 1.18 15.91 25.04
N GLY A 255 2.04 15.68 24.06
CA GLY A 255 3.01 16.67 23.63
C GLY A 255 2.25 17.76 22.88
N SER A 256 2.46 19.01 23.27
CA SER A 256 1.66 20.22 22.97
C SER A 256 1.54 20.64 21.49
N GLY A 257 1.72 19.74 20.52
CA GLY A 257 1.55 19.97 19.08
C GLY A 257 0.43 19.11 18.49
N LEU A 258 -0.46 19.73 17.71
CA LEU A 258 -1.47 19.04 16.89
C LEU A 258 -0.86 18.08 15.84
N LEU A 259 0.45 18.18 15.61
CA LEU A 259 1.19 17.47 14.56
C LEU A 259 2.34 16.66 15.18
N PRO A 260 2.63 15.48 14.61
CA PRO A 260 3.79 14.68 15.03
C PRO A 260 5.12 15.43 14.83
N ALA A 261 6.07 15.21 15.73
CA ALA A 261 7.40 15.81 15.64
C ALA A 261 8.36 14.99 14.76
N MET A 262 8.20 13.67 14.71
CA MET A 262 9.14 12.80 14.01
C MET A 262 8.87 12.75 12.49
N PRO A 263 9.91 12.76 11.63
CA PRO A 263 9.75 12.74 10.17
C PRO A 263 8.89 11.58 9.64
N ARG A 264 9.10 10.37 10.17
CA ARG A 264 8.31 9.18 9.78
C ARG A 264 6.83 9.33 10.09
N GLU A 265 6.50 9.97 11.21
CA GLU A 265 5.11 10.19 11.63
C GLU A 265 4.45 11.28 10.79
N LEU A 266 5.20 12.32 10.41
CA LEU A 266 4.74 13.34 9.47
C LEU A 266 4.41 12.76 8.09
N VAL A 267 5.22 11.83 7.58
CA VAL A 267 4.91 11.13 6.32
C VAL A 267 3.63 10.30 6.46
N ARG A 268 3.48 9.54 7.55
CA ARG A 268 2.26 8.77 7.83
C ARG A 268 1.02 9.68 7.94
N TRP A 269 1.17 10.85 8.55
CA TRP A 269 0.11 11.86 8.63
C TRP A 269 -0.31 12.35 7.25
N LEU A 270 0.64 12.68 6.37
CA LEU A 270 0.37 13.07 4.97
C LEU A 270 -0.33 11.96 4.19
N ASP A 271 0.17 10.73 4.27
CA ASP A 271 -0.45 9.57 3.60
C ASP A 271 -1.86 9.30 4.14
N GLY A 272 -2.05 9.48 5.44
CA GLY A 272 -3.35 9.36 6.10
C GLY A 272 -4.38 10.34 5.55
N LEU A 273 -3.97 11.59 5.34
CA LEU A 273 -4.81 12.62 4.74
C LEU A 273 -5.15 12.35 3.27
N ASP A 274 -4.17 11.94 2.47
CA ASP A 274 -4.38 11.60 1.05
C ASP A 274 -5.39 10.43 0.93
N ARG A 275 -5.26 9.39 1.76
CA ARG A 275 -6.22 8.26 1.80
C ARG A 275 -7.61 8.69 2.24
N ALA A 276 -7.71 9.54 3.27
CA ALA A 276 -8.98 10.06 3.75
C ALA A 276 -9.68 10.92 2.69
N LEU A 277 -8.92 11.75 1.99
CA LEU A 277 -9.41 12.59 0.90
C LEU A 277 -9.94 11.76 -0.26
N LEU A 278 -9.19 10.75 -0.70
CA LEU A 278 -9.63 9.79 -1.73
C LEU A 278 -10.94 9.11 -1.32
N ARG A 279 -11.04 8.63 -0.06
CA ARG A 279 -12.26 8.02 0.46
C ARG A 279 -13.44 8.99 0.47
N ARG A 280 -13.25 10.25 0.86
CA ARG A 280 -14.31 11.28 0.85
C ARG A 280 -14.83 11.54 -0.56
N LEU A 281 -13.93 11.79 -1.52
CA LEU A 281 -14.32 12.03 -2.91
C LEU A 281 -15.02 10.82 -3.52
N ARG A 282 -14.55 9.61 -3.24
CA ARG A 282 -15.21 8.38 -3.66
C ARG A 282 -16.63 8.25 -3.08
N ASN A 283 -16.83 8.58 -1.80
CA ASN A 283 -18.17 8.58 -1.18
C ASN A 283 -19.09 9.57 -1.86
N LEU A 284 -18.57 10.76 -2.18
CA LEU A 284 -19.31 11.79 -2.90
C LEU A 284 -19.67 11.30 -4.30
N SER A 285 -18.74 10.72 -5.06
CA SER A 285 -19.02 10.12 -6.38
C SER A 285 -20.12 9.08 -6.29
N HIS A 286 -20.04 8.16 -5.33
CA HIS A 286 -21.09 7.16 -5.13
C HIS A 286 -22.44 7.81 -4.80
N ALA A 287 -22.49 8.78 -3.89
CA ALA A 287 -23.72 9.47 -3.51
C ALA A 287 -24.34 10.27 -4.67
N LEU A 288 -23.51 10.92 -5.49
CA LEU A 288 -23.95 11.62 -6.69
C LEU A 288 -24.52 10.63 -7.72
N ASN A 289 -23.83 9.52 -7.98
CA ASN A 289 -24.33 8.48 -8.89
C ASN A 289 -25.64 7.86 -8.40
N VAL A 290 -25.80 7.66 -7.08
CA VAL A 290 -27.06 7.21 -6.48
C VAL A 290 -28.19 8.22 -6.71
N GLU A 291 -27.95 9.52 -6.54
CA GLU A 291 -28.98 10.54 -6.83
C GLU A 291 -29.31 10.61 -8.32
N LEU A 292 -28.32 10.48 -9.21
CA LEU A 292 -28.56 10.39 -10.66
C LEU A 292 -29.44 9.19 -11.00
N MET A 293 -29.15 8.02 -10.43
CA MET A 293 -29.98 6.81 -10.56
C MET A 293 -31.40 7.03 -10.05
N ARG A 294 -31.57 7.58 -8.84
CA ARG A 294 -32.90 7.86 -8.25
C ARG A 294 -33.72 8.84 -9.08
N SER A 295 -33.05 9.74 -9.78
CA SER A 295 -33.69 10.70 -10.67
C SER A 295 -34.00 10.15 -12.08
N GLY A 296 -33.56 8.93 -12.39
CA GLY A 296 -33.70 8.32 -13.73
C GLY A 296 -32.74 8.89 -14.78
N LEU A 297 -31.73 9.65 -14.36
CA LEU A 297 -30.71 10.24 -15.23
C LEU A 297 -29.56 9.27 -15.54
N ALA A 298 -29.33 8.28 -14.66
CA ALA A 298 -28.41 7.17 -14.90
C ALA A 298 -29.19 5.86 -15.05
N SER A 299 -28.65 4.92 -15.83
CA SER A 299 -29.28 3.62 -16.12
C SER A 299 -28.89 2.52 -15.14
N SER A 300 -27.73 2.61 -14.51
CA SER A 300 -27.22 1.57 -13.61
C SER A 300 -26.54 2.14 -12.36
N LEU A 301 -26.76 1.47 -11.22
CA LEU A 301 -26.07 1.77 -9.98
C LEU A 301 -24.75 1.01 -9.93
N LEU A 302 -23.64 1.74 -9.88
CA LEU A 302 -22.33 1.13 -9.68
C LEU A 302 -22.06 0.89 -8.19
N PRO A 303 -21.76 -0.37 -7.80
CA PRO A 303 -21.32 -0.68 -6.45
C PRO A 303 -20.08 0.10 -6.07
N ILE A 304 -19.99 0.44 -4.79
CA ILE A 304 -18.87 1.23 -4.28
C ILE A 304 -17.52 0.49 -4.37
N SER A 305 -17.56 -0.85 -4.37
CA SER A 305 -16.42 -1.72 -4.57
C SER A 305 -15.84 -1.61 -5.98
N LEU A 306 -16.69 -1.40 -6.99
CA LEU A 306 -16.25 -1.21 -8.37
C LEU A 306 -15.60 0.16 -8.56
N LEU A 307 -16.10 1.20 -7.86
CA LEU A 307 -15.40 2.49 -7.80
C LEU A 307 -14.04 2.37 -7.09
N ASP A 308 -13.97 1.60 -5.99
CA ASP A 308 -12.71 1.30 -5.29
C ASP A 308 -11.74 0.56 -6.23
N ALA A 309 -12.22 -0.44 -6.98
CA ALA A 309 -11.42 -1.22 -7.93
C ALA A 309 -10.90 -0.38 -9.11
N ALA A 310 -11.71 0.54 -9.62
CA ALA A 310 -11.30 1.50 -10.65
C ALA A 310 -10.25 2.49 -10.11
N LEU A 311 -10.37 2.96 -8.86
CA LEU A 311 -9.37 3.82 -8.24
C LEU A 311 -8.04 3.10 -7.97
N SER A 312 -8.08 1.79 -7.70
CA SER A 312 -6.87 0.97 -7.58
C SER A 312 -6.30 0.47 -8.91
N GLY A 313 -6.92 0.81 -10.05
CA GLY A 313 -6.46 0.35 -11.37
C GLY A 313 -6.68 -1.14 -11.64
N GLN A 314 -7.57 -1.79 -10.89
CA GLN A 314 -7.93 -3.21 -11.06
C GLN A 314 -8.97 -3.43 -12.16
N VAL A 315 -9.60 -2.34 -12.64
CA VAL A 315 -10.62 -2.36 -13.68
C VAL A 315 -10.13 -1.51 -14.85
N GLU A 316 -10.11 -2.09 -16.04
CA GLU A 316 -9.80 -1.35 -17.26
C GLU A 316 -10.93 -0.37 -17.61
N SER A 317 -10.60 0.92 -17.61
CA SER A 317 -11.53 1.98 -17.97
C SER A 317 -11.37 2.41 -19.42
N LEU A 318 -12.50 2.67 -20.08
CA LEU A 318 -12.54 3.31 -21.39
C LEU A 318 -12.15 4.79 -21.30
N PRO A 319 -11.65 5.40 -22.40
CA PRO A 319 -11.34 6.83 -22.43
C PRO A 319 -12.61 7.66 -22.16
N ALA A 320 -12.51 8.56 -21.19
CA ALA A 320 -13.60 9.43 -20.77
C ALA A 320 -13.07 10.83 -20.40
N ALA A 321 -13.98 11.81 -20.31
CA ALA A 321 -13.63 13.15 -19.85
C ALA A 321 -13.20 13.15 -18.37
N SER A 322 -12.62 14.27 -17.91
CA SER A 322 -12.17 14.38 -16.53
C SER A 322 -13.30 14.15 -15.53
N ASN A 323 -12.97 13.40 -14.49
CA ASN A 323 -13.84 12.94 -13.41
C ASN A 323 -15.02 12.06 -13.87
N LEU A 324 -14.93 11.48 -15.06
CA LEU A 324 -15.85 10.44 -15.54
C LEU A 324 -15.15 9.09 -15.59
N LEU A 325 -15.90 8.04 -15.26
CA LEU A 325 -15.49 6.66 -15.41
C LEU A 325 -16.44 5.99 -16.40
N ARG A 326 -15.87 5.45 -17.48
CA ARG A 326 -16.59 4.63 -18.45
C ARG A 326 -16.03 3.21 -18.43
N LEU A 327 -16.90 2.22 -18.31
CA LEU A 327 -16.55 0.81 -18.21
C LEU A 327 -17.40 -0.02 -19.17
N ARG A 328 -16.86 -1.15 -19.62
CA ARG A 328 -17.63 -2.21 -20.28
C ARG A 328 -17.80 -3.38 -19.31
N VAL A 329 -19.04 -3.72 -19.00
CA VAL A 329 -19.37 -4.82 -18.09
C VAL A 329 -20.11 -5.91 -18.88
N PRO A 330 -19.69 -7.19 -18.77
CA PRO A 330 -20.39 -8.28 -19.44
C PRO A 330 -21.74 -8.51 -18.74
N LEU A 331 -22.81 -8.66 -19.52
CA LEU A 331 -24.13 -8.92 -18.97
C LEU A 331 -24.28 -10.42 -18.64
N PRO A 332 -24.67 -10.80 -17.41
CA PRO A 332 -24.65 -12.21 -16.99
C PRO A 332 -25.71 -13.11 -17.64
N GLU A 333 -26.74 -12.55 -18.29
CA GLU A 333 -27.91 -13.31 -18.78
C GLU A 333 -28.15 -13.21 -20.29
N ALA A 334 -27.33 -12.47 -21.02
CA ALA A 334 -27.46 -12.35 -22.47
C ALA A 334 -26.43 -13.25 -23.17
N SER A 335 -26.82 -13.77 -24.33
CA SER A 335 -25.94 -14.52 -25.25
C SER A 335 -24.52 -13.94 -25.29
N VAL A 336 -23.53 -14.84 -25.30
CA VAL A 336 -22.09 -14.54 -25.46
C VAL A 336 -21.92 -13.33 -26.40
N ASP A 337 -21.31 -12.26 -25.90
CA ASP A 337 -21.00 -10.97 -26.57
C ASP A 337 -21.87 -9.73 -26.27
N GLN A 338 -22.83 -9.76 -25.33
CA GLN A 338 -23.48 -8.52 -24.89
C GLN A 338 -22.72 -7.80 -23.77
N TRP A 339 -22.06 -6.70 -24.14
CA TRP A 339 -21.40 -5.77 -23.25
C TRP A 339 -22.26 -4.53 -23.03
N VAL A 340 -22.38 -4.09 -21.78
CA VAL A 340 -23.04 -2.81 -21.46
C VAL A 340 -21.97 -1.80 -21.11
N GLU A 341 -21.99 -0.68 -21.83
CA GLU A 341 -21.20 0.50 -21.48
C GLU A 341 -21.88 1.25 -20.34
N LEU A 342 -21.14 1.45 -19.26
CA LEU A 342 -21.57 2.18 -18.09
C LEU A 342 -20.71 3.43 -17.96
N SER A 343 -21.34 4.61 -17.96
CA SER A 343 -20.66 5.86 -17.61
C SER A 343 -21.17 6.39 -16.28
N CYS A 344 -20.27 6.89 -15.44
CA CYS A 344 -20.61 7.48 -14.16
C CYS A 344 -19.62 8.57 -13.76
N LEU A 345 -19.95 9.30 -12.69
CA LEU A 345 -19.02 10.24 -12.07
C LEU A 345 -18.02 9.50 -11.17
N LEU A 346 -16.74 9.80 -11.33
CA LEU A 346 -15.67 9.40 -10.42
C LEU A 346 -14.71 10.56 -10.21
N LEU A 347 -14.83 11.23 -9.07
CA LEU A 347 -14.04 12.41 -8.72
C LEU A 347 -12.65 11.96 -8.28
N ARG A 348 -11.62 12.37 -9.03
CA ARG A 348 -10.23 11.98 -8.78
C ARG A 348 -9.38 13.22 -8.49
N PRO A 349 -8.61 13.26 -7.39
CA PRO A 349 -7.72 14.38 -7.12
C PRO A 349 -6.76 14.67 -8.26
N SER A 350 -6.25 13.62 -8.93
CA SER A 350 -5.34 13.74 -10.07
C SER A 350 -5.96 14.47 -11.25
N GLU A 351 -7.25 14.29 -11.51
CA GLU A 351 -7.95 14.94 -12.62
C GLU A 351 -8.37 16.36 -12.27
N LEU A 352 -8.84 16.58 -11.03
CA LEU A 352 -9.08 17.93 -10.52
C LEU A 352 -7.78 18.76 -10.51
N GLU A 353 -6.65 18.14 -10.15
CA GLU A 353 -5.33 18.74 -10.30
C GLU A 353 -5.02 19.00 -11.78
N PHE A 354 -5.24 18.04 -12.68
CA PHE A 354 -4.98 18.23 -14.11
C PHE A 354 -5.70 19.45 -14.68
N ASP A 355 -6.99 19.63 -14.36
CA ASP A 355 -7.84 20.71 -14.86
C ASP A 355 -7.48 22.08 -14.25
N HIS A 356 -6.99 22.11 -13.01
CA HIS A 356 -6.78 23.36 -12.26
C HIS A 356 -5.31 23.61 -11.88
N ALA A 357 -4.70 24.62 -12.53
CA ALA A 357 -3.29 24.96 -12.33
C ALA A 357 -2.91 25.32 -10.87
N GLU A 358 -3.83 25.92 -10.11
CA GLU A 358 -3.59 26.26 -8.71
C GLU A 358 -3.43 25.03 -7.82
N LEU A 359 -4.29 24.02 -8.01
CA LEU A 359 -4.17 22.72 -7.34
C LEU A 359 -2.86 22.03 -7.71
N ARG A 360 -2.44 22.06 -8.98
CA ARG A 360 -1.14 21.52 -9.42
C ARG A 360 0.02 22.17 -8.70
N ARG A 361 0.04 23.50 -8.61
CA ARG A 361 1.10 24.25 -7.92
C ARG A 361 1.18 23.86 -6.45
N CYS A 362 0.03 23.73 -5.78
CA CYS A 362 -0.04 23.31 -4.39
C CYS A 362 0.44 21.86 -4.21
N ARG A 363 -0.02 20.94 -5.06
CA ARG A 363 0.42 19.54 -5.03
C ARG A 363 1.91 19.40 -5.31
N MET A 364 2.47 20.20 -6.23
CA MET A 364 3.91 20.21 -6.50
C MET A 364 4.73 20.64 -5.28
N ARG A 365 4.27 21.66 -4.54
CA ARG A 365 4.91 22.07 -3.27
C ARG A 365 4.84 20.96 -2.22
N LEU A 366 3.67 20.35 -2.03
CA LEU A 366 3.49 19.23 -1.12
C LEU A 366 4.38 18.03 -1.49
N ARG A 367 4.49 17.70 -2.78
CA ARG A 367 5.38 16.64 -3.28
C ARG A 367 6.85 16.96 -3.02
N HIS A 368 7.26 18.22 -3.21
CA HIS A 368 8.62 18.66 -2.90
C HIS A 368 8.93 18.50 -1.41
N ARG A 369 8.05 18.96 -0.52
CA ARG A 369 8.18 18.77 0.93
C ARG A 369 8.18 17.30 1.33
N ARG A 370 7.34 16.48 0.70
CA ARG A 370 7.32 15.03 0.93
C ARG A 370 8.66 14.39 0.56
N ARG A 371 9.30 14.78 -0.54
CA ARG A 371 10.64 14.30 -0.91
C ARG A 371 11.68 14.69 0.14
N GLU A 372 11.68 15.94 0.59
CA GLU A 372 12.54 16.39 1.69
C GLU A 372 12.34 15.52 2.94
N LEU A 373 11.09 15.31 3.36
CA LEU A 373 10.75 14.44 4.49
C LEU A 373 11.26 13.00 4.34
N LEU A 374 11.12 12.40 3.15
CA LEU A 374 11.60 11.04 2.91
C LEU A 374 13.11 10.91 3.09
N THR A 375 13.90 11.92 2.68
CA THR A 375 15.35 11.93 2.97
C THR A 375 15.63 11.95 4.48
N MET A 376 14.78 12.63 5.26
CA MET A 376 14.90 12.68 6.71
C MET A 376 14.45 11.39 7.37
N VAL A 377 13.47 10.68 6.80
CA VAL A 377 13.08 9.35 7.25
C VAL A 377 14.24 8.35 7.07
N GLN A 378 14.99 8.44 5.98
CA GLN A 378 16.19 7.62 5.80
C GLN A 378 17.23 7.90 6.88
N LYS A 379 17.50 9.18 7.16
CA LYS A 379 18.39 9.59 8.27
C LYS A 379 17.87 9.11 9.63
N GLN A 380 16.56 9.25 9.87
CA GLN A 380 15.92 8.78 11.09
C GLN A 380 16.12 7.27 11.25
N ARG A 381 15.84 6.47 10.22
CA ARG A 381 16.04 5.01 10.25
C ARG A 381 17.50 4.65 10.53
N HIS A 382 18.44 5.33 9.88
CA HIS A 382 19.87 5.12 10.10
C HIS A 382 20.26 5.35 11.56
N TRP A 383 19.92 6.51 12.13
CA TRP A 383 20.29 6.85 13.51
C TRP A 383 19.50 6.04 14.54
N GLN A 384 18.25 5.68 14.26
CA GLN A 384 17.48 4.75 15.08
C GLN A 384 18.15 3.38 15.15
N ARG A 385 18.54 2.79 14.01
CA ARG A 385 19.28 1.51 13.98
C ARG A 385 20.59 1.60 14.77
N ARG A 386 21.35 2.69 14.66
CA ARG A 386 22.59 2.87 15.44
C ARG A 386 22.32 3.03 16.93
N SER A 387 21.25 3.71 17.31
CA SER A 387 20.85 3.86 18.72
C SER A 387 20.43 2.53 19.33
N THR A 388 19.67 1.69 18.60
CA THR A 388 19.26 0.37 19.08
C THR A 388 20.45 -0.57 19.20
N ILE A 389 21.37 -0.57 18.23
CA ILE A 389 22.62 -1.35 18.31
C ILE A 389 23.43 -0.93 19.54
N ARG A 390 23.58 0.37 19.79
CA ARG A 390 24.29 0.88 20.97
C ARG A 390 23.60 0.47 22.27
N GLN A 391 22.27 0.57 22.35
CA GLN A 391 21.50 0.12 23.51
C GLN A 391 21.67 -1.38 23.76
N VAL A 392 21.62 -2.20 22.71
CA VAL A 392 21.85 -3.66 22.82
C VAL A 392 23.28 -3.93 23.29
N GLN A 393 24.28 -3.23 22.78
CA GLN A 393 25.67 -3.37 23.23
C GLN A 393 25.85 -2.96 24.70
N GLU A 394 25.25 -1.86 25.14
CA GLU A 394 25.29 -1.41 26.54
C GLU A 394 24.53 -2.35 27.50
N GLN A 395 23.44 -2.97 27.04
CA GLN A 395 22.66 -3.93 27.83
C GLN A 395 23.33 -5.31 27.90
N TRP A 396 23.94 -5.76 26.79
CA TRP A 396 24.57 -7.08 26.70
C TRP A 396 25.97 -7.06 27.29
N TRP A 397 26.72 -5.97 27.10
CA TRP A 397 28.05 -5.81 27.65
C TRP A 397 27.97 -4.91 28.90
N PRO A 398 27.85 -5.48 30.12
CA PRO A 398 27.91 -4.67 31.32
C PRO A 398 29.19 -3.85 31.27
N SER A 399 29.05 -2.53 31.40
CA SER A 399 30.19 -1.63 31.52
C SER A 399 31.10 -2.22 32.61
N PRO A 400 32.42 -2.38 32.37
CA PRO A 400 33.31 -2.77 33.46
C PRO A 400 33.05 -1.81 34.62
N PRO A 401 32.87 -2.30 35.86
CA PRO A 401 32.57 -1.44 36.99
C PRO A 401 33.59 -0.32 36.97
N SER A 402 33.11 0.92 36.82
CA SER A 402 33.95 2.09 36.95
C SER A 402 34.55 2.01 38.35
N ASP A 403 35.84 1.67 38.42
CA ASP A 403 36.56 1.54 39.68
C ASP A 403 36.27 2.78 40.53
N PRO A 404 35.69 2.62 41.74
CA PRO A 404 35.53 3.74 42.63
C PRO A 404 36.93 4.21 43.03
N GLN A 405 37.29 5.40 42.54
CA GLN A 405 38.14 6.40 43.17
C GLN A 405 39.03 5.93 44.34
N THR A 406 40.32 6.19 44.16
CA THR A 406 41.07 7.02 45.11
C THR A 406 41.08 6.53 46.57
N ARG A 407 41.98 5.59 46.89
CA ARG A 407 42.62 5.54 48.21
C ARG A 407 44.07 5.08 48.11
N ALA A 408 44.98 6.05 48.04
CA ALA A 408 46.23 6.07 48.80
C ALA A 408 46.73 7.51 48.87
#